data_AF-A0A7Y5RXF1-F1
#
_entry.id   AF-A0A7Y5RXF1-F1
#
_cell.length_a   1.000
_cell.length_b   1.000
_cell.length_c   1.000
_cell.angle_alpha   90.00
_cell.angle_beta   90.00
_cell.angle_gamma   90.00
#
_symmetry.space_group_name_H-M   'P 1'
#
loop_
_entity.id
_entity.type
_entity.pdbx_description
1 polymer ?
#
loop_
_entity_poly.entity_id
_entity_poly.type
_entity_poly.pdbx_seq_one_letter_code
_entity_poly.pdbx_strand_id
1 'polypeptide(L)'
;MRGGSFSAAICGTLVVSAAAIAQPAVQPRMGQPLAGLTPAQLDRFQQGGTAFGRIFSAAEGLGPIFNQQACASCHNNPVGGSGSISVTRFGYFDEKAGGFDPMDYLGGSLLQSQAISTECAETVPPWANVVTTRITTSTLGAGLIEAIPDAAILANESPGPGVSGRAHMTAAFEDPPNSPLRVGRFGWKAQVATVLTFSADAALNEMGITNRFLTAENDPNGFDPPSLAECDSVPDPEDGPDAEGFHFIDRVTDFQRFLAAPPQTPRFGMTGETLFNTIGCNACHVASYTTADDPALEDAIRNKVIRPYSDFLLHDMGLLGDGIAQGDADVREIRTPPLWGVRARDPLLHDGRVAGNTFAARMNAAIAAHNVFGSEAAPAAQAYSALLPAEKNLVISFLDSLGRAEFDMNGDGFHDAADYVLFASCFSTGGPYTPDDPCAIGDLDQDGDVDAVDAAAFATVLPGGSNDCNGNGTADLLDVVNQTSRDCNANAVPDECDPESSDVGLFVAVVLGQNTNPVHRCMMDFNGDGLNDGDDIAPFVAQLMGP
;
A
#
# COMPACT_ATOMS: atom_id res chain seq x y z
N MET A 1 -64.77 29.00 44.44
CA MET A 1 -63.95 29.43 43.29
C MET A 1 -63.36 28.16 42.68
N ARG A 2 -63.84 27.78 41.49
CA ARG A 2 -63.48 26.53 40.80
C ARG A 2 -62.14 26.73 40.09
N GLY A 3 -61.13 25.92 40.40
CA GLY A 3 -59.90 25.83 39.62
C GLY A 3 -60.09 24.80 38.51
N GLY A 4 -60.00 25.25 37.26
CA GLY A 4 -60.00 24.38 36.08
C GLY A 4 -58.57 24.17 35.59
N SER A 5 -58.14 22.92 35.51
CA SER A 5 -56.89 22.52 34.86
C SER A 5 -57.12 22.42 33.35
N PHE A 6 -56.33 23.15 32.56
CA PHE A 6 -56.22 22.96 31.11
C PHE A 6 -55.05 22.02 30.83
N SER A 7 -55.33 20.84 30.26
CA SER A 7 -54.34 19.94 29.67
C SER A 7 -54.22 20.28 28.19
N ALA A 8 -53.08 20.80 27.76
CA ALA A 8 -52.73 20.93 26.35
C ALA A 8 -52.00 19.67 25.89
N ALA A 9 -52.62 18.89 25.00
CA ALA A 9 -51.98 17.77 24.33
C ALA A 9 -51.17 18.30 23.15
N ILE A 10 -49.84 18.19 23.23
CA ILE A 10 -48.93 18.45 22.10
C ILE A 10 -48.77 17.13 21.35
N CYS A 11 -49.38 17.05 20.17
CA CYS A 11 -49.20 15.94 19.24
C CYS A 11 -47.90 16.20 18.45
N GLY A 12 -46.77 15.72 18.94
CA GLY A 12 -45.49 15.77 18.24
C GLY A 12 -45.41 14.67 17.20
N THR A 13 -45.47 15.03 15.92
CA THR A 13 -45.10 14.14 14.81
C THR A 13 -43.61 13.87 14.86
N LEU A 14 -43.23 12.66 15.29
CA LEU A 14 -41.89 12.11 15.12
C LEU A 14 -41.64 11.91 13.62
N VAL A 15 -40.95 12.86 13.00
CA VAL A 15 -40.30 12.63 11.71
C VAL A 15 -39.05 11.80 12.02
N VAL A 16 -39.16 10.49 11.85
CA VAL A 16 -37.98 9.62 11.79
C VAL A 16 -37.33 9.91 10.44
N SER A 17 -36.34 10.80 10.43
CA SER A 17 -35.42 10.92 9.30
C SER A 17 -34.67 9.60 9.19
N ALA A 18 -35.02 8.77 8.21
CA ALA A 18 -34.18 7.67 7.79
C ALA A 18 -32.86 8.28 7.32
N ALA A 19 -31.81 8.16 8.15
CA ALA A 19 -30.47 8.36 7.66
C ALA A 19 -30.23 7.27 6.62
N ALA A 20 -30.06 7.66 5.36
CA ALA A 20 -29.56 6.74 4.35
C ALA A 20 -28.22 6.22 4.86
N ILE A 21 -28.12 4.91 5.12
CA ILE A 21 -26.85 4.25 5.37
C ILE A 21 -26.09 4.41 4.05
N ALA A 22 -25.02 5.20 4.06
CA ALA A 22 -24.16 5.32 2.89
C ALA A 22 -23.57 3.94 2.61
N GLN A 23 -23.72 3.45 1.38
CA GLN A 23 -23.07 2.21 0.96
C GLN A 23 -21.56 2.30 1.25
N PRO A 24 -20.94 1.24 1.77
CA PRO A 24 -19.51 1.25 2.00
C PRO A 24 -18.79 1.47 0.66
N ALA A 25 -17.88 2.43 0.64
CA ALA A 25 -17.07 2.72 -0.54
C ALA A 25 -15.88 1.76 -0.60
N VAL A 26 -15.53 1.32 -1.80
CA VAL A 26 -14.31 0.50 -2.06
C VAL A 26 -13.06 1.27 -1.65
N GLN A 27 -12.08 0.58 -1.05
CA GLN A 27 -10.81 1.21 -0.69
C GLN A 27 -9.96 1.47 -1.95
N PRO A 28 -9.20 2.58 -2.01
CA PRO A 28 -8.23 2.77 -3.07
C PRO A 28 -7.19 1.63 -3.09
N ARG A 29 -6.82 1.16 -4.27
CA ARG A 29 -5.73 0.18 -4.42
C ARG A 29 -4.38 0.82 -4.07
N MET A 30 -3.37 -0.01 -3.78
CA MET A 30 -2.00 0.48 -3.57
C MET A 30 -1.53 1.31 -4.78
N GLY A 31 -0.89 2.46 -4.52
CA GLY A 31 -0.42 3.40 -5.55
C GLY A 31 -1.48 4.40 -6.05
N GLN A 32 -2.75 4.24 -5.68
CA GLN A 32 -3.80 5.23 -5.97
C GLN A 32 -3.78 6.39 -4.96
N PRO A 33 -4.38 7.55 -5.30
CA PRO A 33 -4.54 8.64 -4.35
C PRO A 33 -5.53 8.28 -3.24
N LEU A 34 -5.41 8.99 -2.11
CA LEU A 34 -6.39 8.96 -1.02
C LEU A 34 -7.81 9.27 -1.53
N ALA A 35 -8.80 8.61 -0.95
CA ALA A 35 -10.19 8.97 -1.18
C ALA A 35 -10.49 10.36 -0.56
N GLY A 36 -11.32 11.15 -1.25
CA GLY A 36 -11.78 12.45 -0.74
C GLY A 36 -10.82 13.63 -0.95
N LEU A 37 -9.78 13.49 -1.78
CA LEU A 37 -8.97 14.63 -2.20
C LEU A 37 -9.82 15.64 -2.99
N THR A 38 -9.58 16.92 -2.74
CA THR A 38 -10.10 18.00 -3.59
C THR A 38 -9.45 17.95 -4.99
N PRO A 39 -10.06 18.55 -6.02
CA PRO A 39 -9.46 18.59 -7.36
C PRO A 39 -8.04 19.18 -7.38
N ALA A 40 -7.76 20.18 -6.54
CA ALA A 40 -6.43 20.78 -6.44
C ALA A 40 -5.41 19.85 -5.76
N GLN A 41 -5.82 19.06 -4.76
CA GLN A 41 -4.95 18.06 -4.13
C GLN A 41 -4.68 16.88 -5.07
N LEU A 42 -5.68 16.45 -5.84
CA LEU A 42 -5.53 15.41 -6.85
C LEU A 42 -4.55 15.84 -7.96
N ASP A 43 -4.64 17.10 -8.40
CA ASP A 43 -3.70 17.68 -9.37
C ASP A 43 -2.26 17.71 -8.82
N ARG A 44 -2.07 18.12 -7.56
CA ARG A 44 -0.77 18.04 -6.86
C ARG A 44 -0.23 16.62 -6.78
N PHE A 45 -1.08 15.63 -6.45
CA PHE A 45 -0.69 14.22 -6.45
C PHE A 45 -0.22 13.74 -7.84
N GLN A 46 -0.92 14.12 -8.91
CA GLN A 46 -0.56 13.73 -10.28
C GLN A 46 0.75 14.37 -10.76
N GLN A 47 0.93 15.67 -10.50
CA GLN A 47 2.19 16.37 -10.79
C GLN A 47 3.34 15.79 -9.95
N GLY A 48 3.08 15.49 -8.68
CA GLY A 48 4.01 14.83 -7.80
C GLY A 48 4.42 13.44 -8.30
N GLY A 49 3.46 12.63 -8.77
CA GLY A 49 3.74 11.32 -9.35
C GLY A 49 4.60 11.40 -10.61
N THR A 50 4.41 12.46 -11.42
CA THR A 50 5.28 12.74 -12.57
C THR A 50 6.70 13.08 -12.12
N ALA A 51 6.86 13.92 -11.10
CA ALA A 51 8.17 14.22 -10.52
C ALA A 51 8.81 12.98 -9.90
N PHE A 52 8.04 12.16 -9.17
CA PHE A 52 8.52 10.93 -8.53
C PHE A 52 9.09 9.91 -9.53
N GLY A 53 8.53 9.88 -10.75
CA GLY A 53 9.01 9.08 -11.87
C GLY A 53 10.07 9.74 -12.75
N ARG A 54 10.46 10.99 -12.49
CA ARG A 54 11.45 11.73 -13.28
C ARG A 54 12.82 11.09 -13.11
N ILE A 55 13.46 10.79 -14.24
CA ILE A 55 14.84 10.31 -14.32
C ILE A 55 15.75 11.53 -14.50
N PHE A 56 16.67 11.75 -13.56
CA PHE A 56 17.68 12.80 -13.64
C PHE A 56 18.93 12.32 -14.40
N SER A 57 19.48 13.19 -15.23
CA SER A 57 20.77 13.02 -15.88
C SER A 57 21.88 13.75 -15.14
N ALA A 58 23.14 13.36 -15.37
CA ALA A 58 24.31 14.08 -14.85
C ALA A 58 24.34 15.57 -15.25
N ALA A 59 23.81 15.92 -16.44
CA ALA A 59 23.73 17.31 -16.88
C ALA A 59 22.65 18.14 -16.16
N GLU A 60 21.69 17.47 -15.52
CA GLU A 60 20.67 18.09 -14.68
C GLU A 60 21.07 18.14 -13.20
N GLY A 61 22.31 17.74 -12.89
CA GLY A 61 22.87 17.78 -11.53
C GLY A 61 22.65 16.53 -10.71
N LEU A 62 22.40 15.38 -11.35
CA LEU A 62 22.59 14.10 -10.65
C LEU A 62 24.01 14.07 -10.07
N GLY A 63 24.11 13.97 -8.75
CA GLY A 63 25.35 14.10 -8.00
C GLY A 63 26.43 13.12 -8.43
N PRO A 64 27.69 13.36 -8.00
CA PRO A 64 28.84 12.58 -8.44
C PRO A 64 28.68 11.10 -8.11
N ILE A 65 27.94 10.81 -7.05
CA ILE A 65 27.56 9.48 -6.57
C ILE A 65 26.06 9.43 -6.25
N PHE A 66 25.40 8.33 -6.61
CA PHE A 66 23.97 8.12 -6.38
C PHE A 66 23.64 6.63 -6.35
N ASN A 67 22.45 6.26 -5.85
CA ASN A 67 21.94 4.90 -5.93
C ASN A 67 21.03 4.69 -7.13
N GLN A 68 20.13 5.64 -7.41
CA GLN A 68 19.26 5.62 -8.59
C GLN A 68 18.93 7.03 -9.09
N GLN A 69 18.44 7.11 -10.33
CA GLN A 69 18.15 8.39 -11.01
C GLN A 69 16.70 8.88 -10.81
N ALA A 70 15.83 8.07 -10.21
CA ALA A 70 14.43 8.40 -9.96
C ALA A 70 13.94 7.72 -8.67
N CYS A 71 13.04 8.37 -7.93
CA CYS A 71 12.41 7.79 -6.74
C CYS A 71 11.66 6.50 -7.10
N ALA A 72 10.94 6.51 -8.24
CA ALA A 72 10.22 5.37 -8.77
C ALA A 72 11.12 4.20 -9.22
N SER A 73 12.44 4.35 -9.31
CA SER A 73 13.32 3.20 -9.56
C SER A 73 13.37 2.28 -8.34
N CYS A 74 13.43 2.86 -7.13
CA CYS A 74 13.44 2.12 -5.87
C CYS A 74 12.04 1.82 -5.36
N HIS A 75 11.09 2.75 -5.48
CA HIS A 75 9.74 2.65 -4.91
C HIS A 75 8.71 2.28 -5.98
N ASN A 76 8.69 1.01 -6.41
CA ASN A 76 7.99 0.59 -7.63
C ASN A 76 7.00 -0.58 -7.48
N ASN A 77 6.79 -1.11 -6.28
CA ASN A 77 5.86 -2.21 -6.05
C ASN A 77 4.67 -1.83 -5.14
N PRO A 78 3.60 -1.22 -5.69
CA PRO A 78 3.56 -0.45 -6.95
C PRO A 78 4.30 0.90 -6.81
N VAL A 79 4.17 1.85 -7.75
CA VAL A 79 4.83 3.17 -7.63
C VAL A 79 4.45 3.83 -6.29
N GLY A 80 5.47 4.24 -5.52
CA GLY A 80 5.34 4.74 -4.15
C GLY A 80 5.38 3.65 -3.05
N GLY A 81 5.28 2.38 -3.45
CA GLY A 81 5.43 1.20 -2.60
C GLY A 81 6.88 0.89 -2.22
N SER A 82 7.08 -0.28 -1.63
CA SER A 82 8.42 -0.83 -1.43
C SER A 82 9.05 -1.21 -2.78
N GLY A 83 10.32 -1.60 -2.79
CA GLY A 83 10.92 -2.25 -3.94
C GLY A 83 12.03 -3.22 -3.56
N SER A 84 12.59 -3.90 -4.54
CA SER A 84 13.63 -4.91 -4.36
C SER A 84 15.06 -4.36 -4.41
N ILE A 85 15.22 -3.05 -4.69
CA ILE A 85 16.52 -2.40 -4.66
C ILE A 85 16.98 -2.28 -3.22
N SER A 86 18.21 -2.75 -2.97
CA SER A 86 18.90 -2.60 -1.69
C SER A 86 20.03 -1.59 -1.80
N VAL A 87 20.23 -0.83 -0.74
CA VAL A 87 21.40 0.03 -0.56
C VAL A 87 22.36 -0.60 0.44
N THR A 88 23.65 -0.34 0.29
CA THR A 88 24.68 -0.84 1.21
C THR A 88 24.95 0.22 2.28
N ARG A 89 24.90 -0.20 3.53
CA ARG A 89 25.33 0.61 4.69
C ARG A 89 26.63 0.05 5.24
N PHE A 90 27.50 0.92 5.71
CA PHE A 90 28.75 0.51 6.34
C PHE A 90 29.12 1.40 7.53
N GLY A 91 30.10 0.95 8.30
CA GLY A 91 30.69 1.69 9.39
C GLY A 91 31.75 0.87 10.12
N TYR A 92 32.27 1.45 11.20
CA TYR A 92 33.19 0.75 12.09
C TYR A 92 32.61 0.67 13.49
N PHE A 93 32.60 -0.53 14.05
CA PHE A 93 32.18 -0.76 15.42
C PHE A 93 33.36 -1.27 16.24
N ASP A 94 33.68 -0.54 17.31
CA ASP A 94 34.55 -1.03 18.37
C ASP A 94 33.97 -0.61 19.73
N GLU A 95 33.45 -1.60 20.45
CA GLU A 95 32.89 -1.44 21.80
C GLU A 95 33.90 -0.80 22.76
N LYS A 96 35.20 -1.04 22.59
CA LYS A 96 36.26 -0.47 23.45
C LYS A 96 36.67 0.94 23.05
N ALA A 97 36.44 1.35 21.80
CA ALA A 97 36.86 2.65 21.27
C ALA A 97 35.73 3.69 21.21
N GLY A 98 34.53 3.36 21.69
CA GLY A 98 33.44 4.33 21.80
C GLY A 98 32.15 3.97 21.07
N GLY A 99 32.06 2.77 20.49
CA GLY A 99 30.84 2.27 19.83
C GLY A 99 30.93 2.30 18.31
N PHE A 100 29.82 2.68 17.67
CA PHE A 100 29.70 2.76 16.21
C PHE A 100 30.20 4.11 15.69
N ASP A 101 31.04 4.07 14.67
CA ASP A 101 31.54 5.18 13.88
C ASP A 101 30.91 5.11 12.47
N PRO A 102 30.11 6.11 12.06
CA PRO A 102 29.47 6.15 10.75
C PRO A 102 30.45 6.48 9.62
N MET A 103 31.71 6.80 9.93
CA MET A 103 32.76 7.18 8.97
C MET A 103 32.43 8.45 8.16
N ASP A 104 31.81 9.46 8.77
CA ASP A 104 31.42 10.71 8.08
C ASP A 104 32.60 11.42 7.39
N TYR A 105 33.82 11.18 7.86
CA TYR A 105 35.04 11.72 7.25
C TYR A 105 35.50 10.98 5.97
N LEU A 106 34.81 9.90 5.59
CA LEU A 106 35.00 9.11 4.37
C LEU A 106 33.69 8.98 3.58
N GLY A 107 32.83 10.01 3.55
CA GLY A 107 31.56 9.98 2.81
C GLY A 107 30.36 9.46 3.61
N GLY A 108 30.59 8.89 4.81
CA GLY A 108 29.53 8.47 5.73
C GLY A 108 28.99 7.07 5.48
N SER A 109 27.97 6.70 6.25
CA SER A 109 27.54 5.29 6.39
C SER A 109 26.78 4.68 5.20
N LEU A 110 26.62 5.37 4.08
CA LEU A 110 25.86 4.94 2.91
C LEU A 110 26.80 4.84 1.72
N LEU A 111 26.81 3.67 1.07
CA LEU A 111 27.45 3.51 -0.23
C LEU A 111 26.43 3.84 -1.32
N GLN A 112 26.73 4.86 -2.12
CA GLN A 112 26.08 5.12 -3.39
C GLN A 112 26.66 4.18 -4.46
N SER A 113 25.82 3.30 -4.98
CA SER A 113 26.24 2.21 -5.87
C SER A 113 26.61 2.62 -7.30
N GLN A 114 26.31 3.86 -7.68
CA GLN A 114 26.58 4.43 -8.99
C GLN A 114 27.33 5.75 -8.84
N ALA A 115 28.04 6.14 -9.91
CA ALA A 115 28.75 7.40 -10.00
C ALA A 115 28.74 7.89 -11.45
N ILE A 116 28.84 9.21 -11.64
CA ILE A 116 28.87 9.80 -12.98
C ILE A 116 30.20 9.52 -13.70
N SER A 117 31.25 9.19 -12.95
CA SER A 117 32.55 8.74 -13.44
C SER A 117 33.13 7.65 -12.55
N THR A 118 34.07 6.86 -13.07
CA THR A 118 34.71 5.79 -12.31
C THR A 118 35.64 6.29 -11.21
N GLU A 119 36.20 7.49 -11.40
CA GLU A 119 37.13 8.13 -10.48
C GLU A 119 36.42 8.66 -9.24
N CYS A 120 35.15 9.06 -9.37
CA CYS A 120 34.32 9.58 -8.29
C CYS A 120 33.53 8.50 -7.54
N ALA A 121 33.74 7.21 -7.84
CA ALA A 121 32.95 6.16 -7.24
C ALA A 121 33.20 6.04 -5.72
N GLU A 122 32.12 6.02 -4.95
CA GLU A 122 32.16 5.72 -3.52
C GLU A 122 32.60 4.26 -3.30
N THR A 123 33.40 4.03 -2.27
CA THR A 123 33.90 2.69 -1.93
C THR A 123 33.79 2.41 -0.45
N VAL A 124 33.45 1.17 -0.09
CA VAL A 124 33.47 0.77 1.32
C VAL A 124 34.91 0.80 1.83
N PRO A 125 35.22 1.60 2.88
CA PRO A 125 36.58 1.70 3.38
C PRO A 125 37.15 0.34 3.82
N PRO A 126 38.43 0.02 3.54
CA PRO A 126 38.99 -1.31 3.81
C PRO A 126 38.96 -1.77 5.27
N TRP A 127 38.82 -0.83 6.21
CA TRP A 127 38.79 -1.08 7.64
C TRP A 127 37.37 -1.04 8.23
N ALA A 128 36.33 -0.79 7.41
CA ALA A 128 34.96 -0.99 7.82
C ALA A 128 34.73 -2.45 8.23
N ASN A 129 34.12 -2.65 9.40
CA ASN A 129 33.88 -3.98 9.96
C ASN A 129 32.38 -4.27 10.17
N VAL A 130 31.52 -3.28 9.88
CA VAL A 130 30.09 -3.45 9.72
C VAL A 130 29.75 -3.11 8.27
N VAL A 131 29.19 -4.07 7.54
CA VAL A 131 28.67 -3.87 6.18
C VAL A 131 27.37 -4.65 6.08
N THR A 132 26.29 -3.98 5.71
CA THR A 132 24.94 -4.56 5.66
C THR A 132 24.15 -3.96 4.50
N THR A 133 23.02 -4.57 4.16
CA THR A 133 22.10 -4.05 3.16
C THR A 133 20.79 -3.60 3.79
N ARG A 134 20.16 -2.59 3.19
CA ARG A 134 18.79 -2.16 3.52
C ARG A 134 17.94 -2.14 2.25
N ILE A 135 16.80 -2.81 2.27
CA ILE A 135 15.82 -2.81 1.18
C ILE A 135 14.98 -1.54 1.21
N THR A 136 14.52 -1.09 0.05
CA THR A 136 13.68 0.11 -0.07
C THR A 136 12.36 -0.04 0.71
N THR A 137 12.06 0.91 1.60
CA THR A 137 10.80 0.95 2.38
C THR A 137 9.62 1.48 1.56
N SER A 138 8.38 1.14 1.93
CA SER A 138 7.19 1.71 1.30
C SER A 138 6.91 3.14 1.77
N THR A 139 6.35 3.97 0.87
CA THR A 139 5.82 5.32 1.17
C THR A 139 4.29 5.38 1.06
N LEU A 140 3.62 4.23 0.84
CA LEU A 140 2.16 4.15 0.82
C LEU A 140 1.57 4.59 2.16
N GLY A 141 0.59 5.48 2.11
CA GLY A 141 -0.03 6.07 3.30
C GLY A 141 0.90 6.96 4.13
N ALA A 142 2.02 7.46 3.58
CA ALA A 142 2.99 8.24 4.36
C ALA A 142 2.39 9.52 4.96
N GLY A 143 1.51 10.22 4.25
CA GLY A 143 0.81 11.38 4.80
C GLY A 143 -0.10 11.04 5.98
N LEU A 144 -0.75 9.87 5.96
CA LEU A 144 -1.54 9.37 7.08
C LEU A 144 -0.66 9.00 8.29
N ILE A 145 0.51 8.40 8.05
CA ILE A 145 1.48 8.06 9.10
C ILE A 145 2.05 9.33 9.74
N GLU A 146 2.46 10.33 8.94
CA GLU A 146 2.95 11.62 9.45
C GLU A 146 1.91 12.29 10.35
N ALA A 147 0.64 12.19 9.99
CA ALA A 147 -0.47 12.80 10.72
C ALA A 147 -0.83 12.09 12.04
N ILE A 148 -0.21 10.95 12.38
CA ILE A 148 -0.38 10.33 13.70
C ILE A 148 0.22 11.27 14.76
N PRO A 149 -0.51 11.67 15.83
CA PRO A 149 0.06 12.49 16.89
C PRO A 149 1.27 11.82 17.56
N ASP A 150 2.36 12.55 17.80
CA ASP A 150 3.56 12.04 18.49
C ASP A 150 3.22 11.33 19.80
N ALA A 151 2.31 11.92 20.59
CA ALA A 151 1.86 11.36 21.86
C ALA A 151 1.16 9.99 21.72
N ALA A 152 0.54 9.70 20.57
CA ALA A 152 -0.10 8.42 20.31
C ALA A 152 0.94 7.32 20.05
N ILE A 153 2.06 7.65 19.40
CA ILE A 153 3.18 6.71 19.23
C ILE A 153 3.89 6.48 20.57
N LEU A 154 4.22 7.57 21.29
CA LEU A 154 4.89 7.52 22.60
C LEU A 154 4.08 6.72 23.64
N ALA A 155 2.76 6.68 23.53
CA ALA A 155 1.92 5.87 24.41
C ALA A 155 2.14 4.34 24.28
N ASN A 156 2.83 3.88 23.23
CA ASN A 156 3.17 2.47 23.02
C ASN A 156 4.57 2.11 23.51
N GLU A 157 5.35 3.05 24.06
CA GLU A 157 6.66 2.72 24.61
C GLU A 157 6.56 1.74 25.78
N SER A 158 7.51 0.81 25.85
CA SER A 158 7.60 -0.21 26.90
C SER A 158 6.27 -0.96 27.16
N PRO A 159 5.69 -1.59 26.13
CA PRO A 159 4.34 -2.15 26.18
C PRO A 159 4.21 -3.37 27.13
N GLY A 160 5.33 -3.96 27.56
CA GLY A 160 5.32 -5.05 28.52
C GLY A 160 6.69 -5.65 28.83
N PRO A 161 6.74 -6.72 29.65
CA PRO A 161 8.00 -7.35 30.04
C PRO A 161 8.77 -7.88 28.83
N GLY A 162 10.01 -7.42 28.66
CA GLY A 162 10.91 -7.90 27.62
C GLY A 162 10.73 -7.26 26.24
N VAL A 163 9.83 -6.28 26.11
CA VAL A 163 9.66 -5.45 24.90
C VAL A 163 9.83 -4.00 25.34
N SER A 164 10.91 -3.36 24.88
CA SER A 164 11.28 -2.02 25.37
C SER A 164 10.57 -0.91 24.61
N GLY A 165 10.44 -1.03 23.28
CA GLY A 165 9.78 -0.07 22.38
C GLY A 165 10.13 1.38 22.67
N ARG A 166 11.00 2.00 21.88
CA ARG A 166 11.45 3.38 22.10
C ARG A 166 11.27 4.27 20.88
N ALA A 167 10.77 5.48 21.07
CA ALA A 167 10.67 6.46 20.01
C ALA A 167 12.05 7.05 19.71
N HIS A 168 12.43 7.09 18.42
CA HIS A 168 13.56 7.91 17.96
C HIS A 168 13.09 9.35 17.90
N MET A 169 13.73 10.25 18.64
CA MET A 169 13.39 11.68 18.60
C MET A 169 14.31 12.41 17.61
N THR A 170 13.74 12.99 16.56
CA THR A 170 14.48 13.54 15.41
C THR A 170 13.98 14.95 15.05
N ALA A 171 14.86 15.77 14.49
CA ALA A 171 14.51 17.09 13.99
C ALA A 171 13.96 16.99 12.56
N ALA A 172 12.99 17.84 12.20
CA ALA A 172 12.58 18.02 10.82
C ALA A 172 13.38 19.17 10.18
N PHE A 173 13.78 19.03 8.92
CA PHE A 173 14.58 20.05 8.22
C PHE A 173 13.81 21.36 8.01
N GLU A 174 12.49 21.27 7.85
CA GLU A 174 11.61 22.42 7.67
C GLU A 174 11.30 23.18 8.97
N ASP A 175 11.64 22.61 10.13
CA ASP A 175 11.42 23.25 11.41
C ASP A 175 12.50 24.31 11.71
N PRO A 176 12.16 25.44 12.35
CA PRO A 176 13.15 26.41 12.78
C PRO A 176 14.22 25.80 13.70
N PRO A 177 15.46 26.34 13.73
CA PRO A 177 16.50 25.87 14.64
C PRO A 177 16.04 25.87 16.11
N ASN A 178 16.35 24.78 16.83
CA ASN A 178 15.94 24.53 18.23
C ASN A 178 14.44 24.29 18.45
N SER A 179 13.69 23.96 17.40
CA SER A 179 12.33 23.41 17.57
C SER A 179 12.37 22.10 18.36
N PRO A 180 11.29 21.76 19.10
CA PRO A 180 11.20 20.46 19.76
C PRO A 180 11.39 19.30 18.76
N LEU A 181 12.12 18.27 19.18
CA LEU A 181 12.23 17.04 18.39
C LEU A 181 10.86 16.38 18.24
N ARG A 182 10.67 15.73 17.09
CA ARG A 182 9.47 15.01 16.72
C ARG A 182 9.75 13.51 16.74
N VAL A 183 8.71 12.71 16.93
CA VAL A 183 8.82 11.26 16.84
C VAL A 183 9.16 10.84 15.41
N GLY A 184 10.19 10.03 15.26
CA GLY A 184 10.61 9.41 14.03
C GLY A 184 9.62 8.36 13.53
N ARG A 185 9.35 8.33 12.22
CA ARG A 185 8.32 7.46 11.60
C ARG A 185 8.82 6.73 10.37
N PHE A 186 9.79 7.30 9.67
CA PHE A 186 10.26 6.82 8.36
C PHE A 186 11.71 6.34 8.41
N GLY A 187 12.07 5.51 7.42
CA GLY A 187 13.34 4.79 7.39
C GLY A 187 13.37 3.53 8.28
N TRP A 188 14.48 2.79 8.23
CA TRP A 188 14.67 1.54 8.99
C TRP A 188 14.97 1.77 10.47
N LYS A 189 15.46 2.96 10.83
CA LYS A 189 15.82 3.35 12.21
C LYS A 189 14.93 4.48 12.71
N ALA A 190 13.76 4.72 12.10
CA ALA A 190 12.89 5.85 12.45
C ALA A 190 13.61 7.21 12.42
N GLN A 191 14.64 7.38 11.58
CA GLN A 191 15.50 8.57 11.63
C GLN A 191 14.83 9.85 11.11
N VAL A 192 13.67 9.74 10.45
CA VAL A 192 12.95 10.86 9.83
C VAL A 192 11.51 10.96 10.35
N ALA A 193 11.07 12.17 10.70
CA ALA A 193 9.73 12.43 11.25
C ALA A 193 8.67 12.85 10.22
N THR A 194 9.06 13.51 9.11
CA THR A 194 8.13 14.08 8.13
C THR A 194 8.40 13.60 6.72
N VAL A 195 7.37 13.60 5.88
CA VAL A 195 7.45 13.23 4.47
C VAL A 195 8.35 14.22 3.72
N LEU A 196 8.28 15.52 4.02
CA LEU A 196 9.14 16.51 3.38
C LEU A 196 10.62 16.32 3.75
N THR A 197 10.94 16.10 5.03
CA THR A 197 12.30 15.75 5.43
C THR A 197 12.75 14.45 4.76
N PHE A 198 11.87 13.45 4.61
CA PHE A 198 12.19 12.20 3.92
C PHE A 198 12.53 12.42 2.45
N SER A 199 11.72 13.21 1.74
CA SER A 199 11.95 13.55 0.34
C SER A 199 13.25 14.34 0.14
N ALA A 200 13.55 15.28 1.03
CA ALA A 200 14.78 16.08 0.98
C ALA A 200 16.03 15.26 1.30
N ASP A 201 15.98 14.41 2.33
CA ASP A 201 17.08 13.52 2.71
C ASP A 201 17.38 12.50 1.60
N ALA A 202 16.35 11.87 1.05
CA ALA A 202 16.50 10.88 -0.03
C ALA A 202 16.96 11.53 -1.34
N ALA A 203 16.52 12.75 -1.66
CA ALA A 203 16.97 13.46 -2.86
C ALA A 203 18.50 13.61 -2.86
N LEU A 204 19.10 14.05 -1.75
CA LEU A 204 20.56 14.14 -1.64
C LEU A 204 21.20 12.76 -1.54
N ASN A 205 20.82 11.96 -0.54
CA ASN A 205 21.59 10.76 -0.18
C ASN A 205 21.44 9.59 -1.17
N GLU A 206 20.31 9.50 -1.86
CA GLU A 206 20.01 8.38 -2.77
C GLU A 206 20.11 8.78 -4.25
N MET A 207 19.93 10.06 -4.58
CA MET A 207 19.95 10.55 -5.97
C MET A 207 21.06 11.58 -6.25
N GLY A 208 21.70 12.16 -5.22
CA GLY A 208 22.69 13.23 -5.40
C GLY A 208 22.05 14.53 -5.88
N ILE A 209 20.86 14.88 -5.39
CA ILE A 209 20.18 16.13 -5.74
C ILE A 209 20.13 17.01 -4.50
N THR A 210 20.94 18.07 -4.48
CA THR A 210 20.91 19.04 -3.39
C THR A 210 19.65 19.90 -3.47
N ASN A 211 19.25 20.44 -2.33
CA ASN A 211 17.98 21.15 -2.18
C ASN A 211 18.07 22.26 -1.14
N ARG A 212 16.97 23.00 -0.96
CA ARG A 212 16.91 24.16 -0.06
C ARG A 212 17.24 23.87 1.41
N PHE A 213 17.18 22.61 1.85
CA PHE A 213 17.53 22.19 3.21
C PHE A 213 18.94 21.58 3.29
N LEU A 214 19.35 20.86 2.25
CA LEU A 214 20.65 20.21 2.14
C LEU A 214 21.35 20.73 0.89
N THR A 215 22.07 21.83 1.02
CA THR A 215 22.60 22.64 -0.09
C THR A 215 24.03 22.28 -0.50
N ALA A 216 24.53 21.13 -0.07
CA ALA A 216 25.89 20.69 -0.35
C ALA A 216 25.85 19.21 -0.70
N GLU A 217 26.56 18.86 -1.77
CA GLU A 217 26.65 17.51 -2.29
C GLU A 217 27.46 16.58 -1.37
N ASN A 218 27.23 15.26 -1.48
CA ASN A 218 28.01 14.25 -0.79
C ASN A 218 29.39 14.11 -1.45
N ASP A 219 30.46 14.27 -0.66
CA ASP A 219 31.85 14.15 -1.13
C ASP A 219 32.25 12.67 -1.24
N PRO A 220 32.54 12.15 -2.46
CA PRO A 220 32.84 10.73 -2.63
C PRO A 220 34.11 10.31 -1.92
N ASN A 221 34.03 9.30 -1.06
CA ASN A 221 35.09 8.81 -0.17
C ASN A 221 35.61 9.90 0.81
N GLY A 222 34.84 10.97 1.03
CA GLY A 222 35.24 12.11 1.85
C GLY A 222 36.38 12.92 1.21
N PHE A 223 37.38 13.30 2.01
CA PHE A 223 38.44 14.24 1.57
C PHE A 223 39.50 13.64 0.63
N ASP A 224 39.37 12.38 0.22
CA ASP A 224 40.33 11.72 -0.67
C ASP A 224 40.10 12.12 -2.14
N PRO A 225 41.15 12.39 -2.94
CA PRO A 225 40.97 12.75 -4.35
C PRO A 225 40.28 11.63 -5.18
N PRO A 226 39.48 11.98 -6.22
CA PRO A 226 39.20 13.33 -6.72
C PRO A 226 38.31 14.14 -5.79
N SER A 227 38.59 15.45 -5.68
CA SER A 227 37.76 16.34 -4.86
C SER A 227 36.35 16.47 -5.42
N LEU A 228 35.38 16.81 -4.56
CA LEU A 228 34.02 17.15 -5.00
C LEU A 228 33.99 18.11 -6.20
N ALA A 229 34.86 19.12 -6.25
CA ALA A 229 34.91 20.07 -7.37
C ALA A 229 35.38 19.49 -8.72
N GLU A 230 36.03 18.32 -8.71
CA GLU A 230 36.38 17.55 -9.91
C GLU A 230 35.27 16.58 -10.32
N CYS A 231 34.43 16.20 -9.35
CA CYS A 231 33.37 15.22 -9.49
C CYS A 231 31.99 15.83 -9.74
N ASP A 232 31.78 17.06 -9.32
CA ASP A 232 30.56 17.81 -9.53
C ASP A 232 30.85 19.09 -10.33
N SER A 233 30.04 19.28 -11.37
CA SER A 233 30.17 20.40 -12.31
C SER A 233 28.89 21.22 -12.44
N VAL A 234 27.83 20.81 -11.74
CA VAL A 234 26.53 21.51 -11.74
C VAL A 234 26.47 22.38 -10.48
N PRO A 235 26.00 23.63 -10.55
CA PRO A 235 25.94 24.48 -9.36
C PRO A 235 24.81 24.11 -8.40
N ASP A 236 25.18 23.88 -7.14
CA ASP A 236 24.22 23.73 -6.04
C ASP A 236 23.41 25.02 -5.72
N PRO A 237 22.14 24.91 -5.28
CA PRO A 237 21.36 23.68 -5.28
C PRO A 237 20.74 23.35 -6.64
N GLU A 238 20.70 22.06 -7.01
CA GLU A 238 20.03 21.61 -8.25
C GLU A 238 18.53 21.81 -8.19
N ASP A 239 17.94 21.53 -7.04
CA ASP A 239 16.50 21.64 -6.84
C ASP A 239 16.07 23.11 -6.74
N GLY A 240 15.68 23.66 -7.90
CA GLY A 240 15.07 24.97 -8.04
C GLY A 240 13.55 24.92 -8.22
N PRO A 241 12.86 26.06 -8.00
CA PRO A 241 11.42 26.14 -8.18
C PRO A 241 11.02 26.00 -9.66
N ASP A 242 9.92 25.29 -9.91
CA ASP A 242 9.24 25.21 -11.20
C ASP A 242 8.46 26.49 -11.53
N ALA A 243 7.68 26.47 -12.63
CA ALA A 243 6.91 27.62 -13.09
C ALA A 243 5.82 28.06 -12.08
N GLU A 244 5.37 27.14 -11.23
CA GLU A 244 4.38 27.38 -10.18
C GLU A 244 5.02 27.73 -8.83
N GLY A 245 6.36 27.68 -8.74
CA GLY A 245 7.13 28.03 -7.55
C GLY A 245 7.38 26.86 -6.60
N PHE A 246 7.11 25.62 -7.02
CA PHE A 246 7.36 24.41 -6.22
C PHE A 246 8.69 23.78 -6.60
N HIS A 247 9.42 23.31 -5.60
CA HIS A 247 10.65 22.54 -5.80
C HIS A 247 10.32 21.07 -6.09
N PHE A 248 11.28 20.34 -6.64
CA PHE A 248 11.20 18.89 -6.85
C PHE A 248 10.82 18.17 -5.55
N ILE A 249 11.46 18.50 -4.42
CA ILE A 249 11.14 17.87 -3.13
C ILE A 249 9.68 18.13 -2.69
N ASP A 250 9.09 19.27 -3.06
CA ASP A 250 7.68 19.58 -2.75
C ASP A 250 6.74 18.70 -3.60
N ARG A 251 7.06 18.53 -4.88
CA ARG A 251 6.27 17.70 -5.80
C ARG A 251 6.27 16.23 -5.36
N VAL A 252 7.43 15.66 -5.07
CA VAL A 252 7.48 14.26 -4.60
C VAL A 252 6.83 14.09 -3.23
N THR A 253 6.94 15.11 -2.35
CA THR A 253 6.22 15.13 -1.07
C THR A 253 4.71 15.07 -1.28
N ASP A 254 4.16 15.82 -2.25
CA ASP A 254 2.72 15.80 -2.55
C ASP A 254 2.23 14.43 -2.99
N PHE A 255 3.00 13.73 -3.82
CA PHE A 255 2.70 12.36 -4.19
C PHE A 255 2.67 11.45 -2.95
N GLN A 256 3.75 11.45 -2.16
CA GLN A 256 3.86 10.60 -0.97
C GLN A 256 2.82 10.92 0.11
N ARG A 257 2.48 12.20 0.28
CA ARG A 257 1.47 12.69 1.23
C ARG A 257 0.08 12.22 0.85
N PHE A 258 -0.24 12.19 -0.43
CA PHE A 258 -1.58 11.86 -0.93
C PHE A 258 -1.71 10.41 -1.45
N LEU A 259 -0.66 9.60 -1.38
CA LEU A 259 -0.75 8.16 -1.61
C LEU A 259 -1.68 7.49 -0.59
N ALA A 260 -2.61 6.67 -1.08
CA ALA A 260 -3.51 5.91 -0.22
C ALA A 260 -2.77 4.92 0.68
N ALA A 261 -3.35 4.65 1.84
CA ALA A 261 -2.97 3.48 2.63
C ALA A 261 -3.27 2.20 1.83
N PRO A 262 -2.44 1.15 1.95
CA PRO A 262 -2.78 -0.16 1.38
C PRO A 262 -4.14 -0.65 1.92
N PRO A 263 -5.01 -1.20 1.05
CA PRO A 263 -6.31 -1.71 1.49
C PRO A 263 -6.16 -2.97 2.34
N GLN A 264 -7.15 -3.25 3.18
CA GLN A 264 -7.29 -4.51 3.89
C GLN A 264 -8.63 -5.16 3.56
N THR A 265 -8.61 -6.42 3.12
CA THR A 265 -9.85 -7.16 2.80
C THR A 265 -9.75 -8.62 3.26
N PRO A 266 -10.66 -9.11 4.14
CA PRO A 266 -11.73 -8.36 4.83
C PRO A 266 -11.19 -7.31 5.79
N ARG A 267 -11.94 -6.21 6.05
CA ARG A 267 -11.45 -5.03 6.79
C ARG A 267 -11.26 -5.29 8.29
N PHE A 268 -11.97 -6.26 8.85
CA PHE A 268 -11.88 -6.63 10.26
C PHE A 268 -12.47 -8.03 10.52
N GLY A 269 -12.24 -8.54 11.73
CA GLY A 269 -12.96 -9.70 12.28
C GLY A 269 -12.34 -11.06 11.98
N MET A 270 -11.19 -11.11 11.31
CA MET A 270 -10.50 -12.36 11.02
C MET A 270 -9.99 -13.03 12.30
N THR A 271 -10.15 -14.35 12.41
CA THR A 271 -9.64 -15.11 13.57
C THR A 271 -8.11 -15.02 13.65
N GLY A 272 -7.44 -14.92 12.49
CA GLY A 272 -6.00 -14.72 12.39
C GLY A 272 -5.48 -13.47 13.13
N GLU A 273 -6.23 -12.37 13.12
CA GLU A 273 -5.87 -11.15 13.86
C GLU A 273 -5.95 -11.38 15.38
N THR A 274 -6.95 -12.13 15.84
CA THR A 274 -7.08 -12.50 17.25
C THR A 274 -5.91 -13.36 17.71
N LEU A 275 -5.50 -14.35 16.89
CA LEU A 275 -4.33 -15.18 17.17
C LEU A 275 -3.04 -14.35 17.16
N PHE A 276 -2.87 -13.44 16.19
CA PHE A 276 -1.74 -12.51 16.10
C PHE A 276 -1.57 -11.69 17.38
N ASN A 277 -2.66 -11.18 17.93
CA ASN A 277 -2.66 -10.47 19.21
C ASN A 277 -2.36 -11.40 20.39
N THR A 278 -2.93 -12.61 20.38
CA THR A 278 -2.80 -13.57 21.49
C THR A 278 -1.37 -14.08 21.63
N ILE A 279 -0.66 -14.30 20.53
CA ILE A 279 0.74 -14.76 20.52
C ILE A 279 1.75 -13.62 20.74
N GLY A 280 1.29 -12.37 20.86
CA GLY A 280 2.10 -11.22 21.25
C GLY A 280 2.74 -10.44 20.11
N CYS A 281 2.37 -10.68 18.84
CA CYS A 281 2.91 -9.89 17.72
C CYS A 281 2.53 -8.40 17.83
N ASN A 282 1.37 -8.11 18.41
CA ASN A 282 0.85 -6.77 18.65
C ASN A 282 1.60 -5.97 19.71
N ALA A 283 2.58 -6.57 20.40
CA ALA A 283 3.46 -5.84 21.29
C ALA A 283 4.30 -4.79 20.53
N CYS A 284 4.61 -5.04 19.25
CA CYS A 284 5.28 -4.08 18.36
C CYS A 284 4.38 -3.69 17.18
N HIS A 285 3.60 -4.64 16.67
CA HIS A 285 2.70 -4.42 15.53
C HIS A 285 1.32 -3.92 15.97
N VAL A 286 1.28 -2.71 16.53
CA VAL A 286 0.06 -2.08 17.05
C VAL A 286 -0.93 -1.80 15.93
N ALA A 287 -2.17 -2.30 16.08
CA ALA A 287 -3.14 -2.39 14.99
C ALA A 287 -3.52 -1.03 14.38
N SER A 288 -3.87 -0.04 15.19
CA SER A 288 -4.57 1.16 14.70
C SER A 288 -4.19 2.46 15.40
N TYR A 289 -4.31 3.56 14.66
CA TYR A 289 -4.21 4.93 15.14
C TYR A 289 -5.37 5.78 14.64
N THR A 290 -5.61 6.91 15.30
CA THR A 290 -6.39 8.01 14.74
C THR A 290 -5.44 9.16 14.44
N THR A 291 -5.44 9.64 13.20
CA THR A 291 -4.65 10.82 12.81
C THR A 291 -5.17 12.07 13.53
N ALA A 292 -4.31 13.08 13.67
CA ALA A 292 -4.65 14.30 14.37
C ALA A 292 -5.89 14.98 13.78
N ASP A 293 -6.71 15.56 14.66
CA ASP A 293 -7.84 16.41 14.28
C ASP A 293 -7.40 17.89 14.17
N ASP A 294 -6.28 18.13 13.49
CA ASP A 294 -5.72 19.47 13.29
C ASP A 294 -6.28 20.12 12.00
N PRO A 295 -6.93 21.30 12.07
CA PRO A 295 -7.39 22.03 10.89
C PRO A 295 -6.32 22.41 9.87
N ALA A 296 -5.03 22.35 10.21
CA ALA A 296 -3.94 22.54 9.26
C ALA A 296 -3.73 21.32 8.33
N LEU A 297 -4.25 20.15 8.71
CA LEU A 297 -4.24 18.96 7.87
C LEU A 297 -5.39 18.98 6.86
N GLU A 298 -5.15 18.36 5.71
CA GLU A 298 -6.16 18.13 4.68
C GLU A 298 -7.26 17.20 5.18
N ASP A 299 -8.52 17.46 4.82
CA ASP A 299 -9.69 16.67 5.24
C ASP A 299 -9.58 15.17 4.90
N ALA A 300 -8.83 14.82 3.84
CA ALA A 300 -8.57 13.43 3.45
C ALA A 300 -7.61 12.70 4.42
N ILE A 301 -6.82 13.43 5.20
CA ILE A 301 -5.80 12.91 6.12
C ILE A 301 -6.20 13.12 7.58
N ARG A 302 -6.95 14.18 7.86
CA ARG A 302 -7.37 14.62 9.20
C ARG A 302 -8.42 13.70 9.83
N ASN A 303 -8.27 13.39 11.11
CA ASN A 303 -9.21 12.61 11.92
C ASN A 303 -9.64 11.28 11.25
N LYS A 304 -8.66 10.52 10.75
CA LYS A 304 -8.85 9.23 10.08
C LYS A 304 -8.39 8.12 11.00
N VAL A 305 -9.21 7.07 11.11
CA VAL A 305 -8.77 5.80 11.70
C VAL A 305 -7.99 5.05 10.63
N ILE A 306 -6.76 4.68 10.96
CA ILE A 306 -5.85 3.94 10.08
C ILE A 306 -5.34 2.69 10.78
N ARG A 307 -4.99 1.66 10.00
CA ARG A 307 -4.52 0.36 10.52
C ARG A 307 -3.14 -0.05 9.97
N PRO A 308 -2.04 0.60 10.40
CA PRO A 308 -0.71 0.29 9.88
C PRO A 308 -0.09 -0.99 10.46
N TYR A 309 -0.60 -1.51 11.59
CA TYR A 309 -0.01 -2.66 12.30
C TYR A 309 1.48 -2.45 12.62
N SER A 310 1.80 -1.32 13.24
CA SER A 310 3.14 -0.89 13.61
C SER A 310 3.03 0.20 14.66
N ASP A 311 3.87 0.12 15.69
CA ASP A 311 4.03 1.19 16.67
C ASP A 311 5.00 2.30 16.23
N PHE A 312 5.71 2.10 15.11
CA PHE A 312 6.78 2.97 14.61
C PHE A 312 7.96 3.17 15.58
N LEU A 313 8.04 2.37 16.64
CA LEU A 313 9.11 2.43 17.64
C LEU A 313 10.30 1.58 17.21
N LEU A 314 11.44 1.88 17.82
CA LEU A 314 12.66 1.08 17.75
C LEU A 314 12.58 -0.07 18.75
N HIS A 315 13.02 -1.25 18.30
CA HIS A 315 13.11 -2.47 19.10
C HIS A 315 14.46 -3.15 18.93
N ASP A 316 15.04 -3.65 20.02
CA ASP A 316 16.24 -4.47 19.98
C ASP A 316 15.94 -5.81 19.29
N MET A 317 16.38 -5.93 18.04
CA MET A 317 16.19 -7.13 17.24
C MET A 317 17.31 -8.16 17.44
N GLY A 318 18.21 -7.94 18.41
CA GLY A 318 19.32 -8.85 18.70
C GLY A 318 20.20 -9.10 17.46
N LEU A 319 20.42 -10.37 17.13
CA LEU A 319 21.15 -10.76 15.90
C LEU A 319 20.41 -10.47 14.59
N LEU A 320 19.15 -10.02 14.65
CA LEU A 320 18.41 -9.50 13.50
C LEU A 320 18.56 -7.97 13.39
N GLY A 321 19.33 -7.33 14.26
CA GLY A 321 19.83 -5.97 14.02
C GLY A 321 20.74 -5.90 12.79
N ASP A 322 20.98 -4.69 12.29
CA ASP A 322 21.79 -4.45 11.09
C ASP A 322 23.24 -4.01 11.40
N GLY A 323 23.57 -3.80 12.68
CA GLY A 323 24.90 -3.37 13.13
C GLY A 323 25.15 -1.86 12.99
N ILE A 324 24.21 -1.09 12.43
CA ILE A 324 24.38 0.33 12.13
C ILE A 324 23.69 1.16 13.21
N ALA A 325 24.43 2.02 13.91
CA ALA A 325 23.80 3.06 14.74
C ALA A 325 23.48 4.29 13.87
N GLN A 326 22.35 4.94 14.12
CA GLN A 326 21.95 6.12 13.35
C GLN A 326 21.14 7.06 14.24
N GLY A 327 21.64 8.27 14.46
CA GLY A 327 21.04 9.19 15.43
C GLY A 327 21.08 8.59 16.84
N ASP A 328 19.93 8.53 17.50
CA ASP A 328 19.81 7.89 18.82
C ASP A 328 19.54 6.37 18.75
N ALA A 329 19.33 5.81 17.54
CA ALA A 329 19.07 4.39 17.34
C ALA A 329 20.36 3.56 17.43
N ASP A 330 20.35 2.52 18.25
CA ASP A 330 21.51 1.65 18.46
C ASP A 330 21.74 0.66 17.31
N VAL A 331 22.82 -0.12 17.40
CA VAL A 331 23.25 -1.08 16.35
C VAL A 331 22.32 -2.29 16.19
N ARG A 332 21.46 -2.58 17.17
CA ARG A 332 20.50 -3.70 17.18
C ARG A 332 19.06 -3.26 17.00
N GLU A 333 18.77 -1.99 17.24
CA GLU A 333 17.45 -1.39 17.16
C GLU A 333 16.98 -1.32 15.70
N ILE A 334 15.78 -1.80 15.38
CA ILE A 334 15.14 -1.58 14.08
C ILE A 334 13.73 -1.07 14.35
N ARG A 335 13.27 -0.13 13.50
CA ARG A 335 11.89 0.37 13.57
C ARG A 335 10.94 -0.73 13.13
N THR A 336 9.86 -0.95 13.87
CA THR A 336 8.77 -1.82 13.43
C THR A 336 8.14 -1.28 12.14
N PRO A 337 8.31 -1.90 10.96
CA PRO A 337 7.69 -1.41 9.74
C PRO A 337 6.18 -1.69 9.74
N PRO A 338 5.34 -0.87 9.06
CA PRO A 338 3.92 -1.17 8.89
C PRO A 338 3.72 -2.50 8.18
N LEU A 339 2.79 -3.32 8.66
CA LEU A 339 2.40 -4.57 7.98
C LEU A 339 1.30 -4.35 6.94
N TRP A 340 0.64 -3.18 6.91
CA TRP A 340 -0.26 -2.88 5.80
C TRP A 340 0.48 -2.96 4.46
N GLY A 341 -0.12 -3.59 3.45
CA GLY A 341 0.56 -3.82 2.17
C GLY A 341 1.67 -4.88 2.20
N VAL A 342 1.87 -5.63 3.30
CA VAL A 342 2.86 -6.73 3.35
C VAL A 342 2.56 -7.80 2.29
N ARG A 343 1.30 -7.93 1.86
CA ARG A 343 0.89 -8.79 0.75
C ARG A 343 1.76 -8.65 -0.50
N ALA A 344 2.00 -7.42 -0.92
CA ALA A 344 2.78 -7.12 -2.12
C ALA A 344 4.29 -7.14 -1.88
N ARG A 345 4.75 -7.23 -0.63
CA ARG A 345 6.16 -7.04 -0.29
C ARG A 345 6.99 -8.30 -0.56
N ASP A 346 7.95 -8.16 -1.46
CA ASP A 346 9.02 -9.10 -1.74
C ASP A 346 10.28 -8.31 -2.18
N PRO A 347 11.38 -8.31 -1.41
CA PRO A 347 11.67 -9.15 -0.25
C PRO A 347 11.28 -8.56 1.13
N LEU A 348 11.36 -9.40 2.16
CA LEU A 348 11.07 -9.08 3.57
C LEU A 348 12.35 -8.93 4.42
N LEU A 349 12.13 -8.43 5.65
CA LEU A 349 13.16 -7.98 6.60
C LEU A 349 13.92 -6.74 6.08
N HIS A 350 14.71 -6.11 6.94
CA HIS A 350 15.38 -4.86 6.59
C HIS A 350 16.40 -5.07 5.46
N ASP A 351 17.03 -6.24 5.36
CA ASP A 351 18.10 -6.53 4.41
C ASP A 351 17.67 -7.37 3.19
N GLY A 352 16.39 -7.72 3.12
CA GLY A 352 15.83 -8.48 1.99
C GLY A 352 16.21 -9.97 1.98
N ARG A 353 16.76 -10.55 3.06
CA ARG A 353 17.22 -11.96 3.07
C ARG A 353 16.09 -12.99 2.90
N VAL A 354 14.84 -12.59 3.09
CA VAL A 354 13.66 -13.45 2.91
C VAL A 354 12.91 -13.01 1.66
N ALA A 355 13.11 -13.73 0.55
CA ALA A 355 12.59 -13.37 -0.77
C ALA A 355 11.95 -14.56 -1.51
N GLY A 356 11.09 -14.26 -2.48
CA GLY A 356 10.46 -15.25 -3.36
C GLY A 356 9.49 -16.19 -2.64
N ASN A 357 9.31 -17.39 -3.21
CA ASN A 357 8.36 -18.43 -2.76
C ASN A 357 6.89 -17.95 -2.74
N THR A 358 5.99 -18.80 -2.25
CA THR A 358 4.60 -18.39 -1.97
C THR A 358 4.57 -17.38 -0.83
N PHE A 359 3.54 -16.53 -0.80
CA PHE A 359 3.33 -15.56 0.28
C PHE A 359 3.42 -16.23 1.67
N ALA A 360 2.73 -17.35 1.84
CA ALA A 360 2.74 -18.12 3.08
C ALA A 360 4.15 -18.59 3.48
N ALA A 361 4.93 -19.13 2.55
CA ALA A 361 6.29 -19.58 2.84
C ALA A 361 7.20 -18.40 3.23
N ARG A 362 7.07 -17.27 2.52
CA ARG A 362 7.82 -16.05 2.78
C ARG A 362 7.51 -15.46 4.16
N MET A 363 6.22 -15.38 4.52
CA MET A 363 5.79 -14.94 5.86
C MET A 363 6.30 -15.87 6.97
N ASN A 364 6.16 -17.19 6.80
CA ASN A 364 6.67 -18.14 7.79
C ASN A 364 8.18 -18.00 8.02
N ALA A 365 8.96 -17.78 6.96
CA ALA A 365 10.40 -17.55 7.05
C ALA A 365 10.73 -16.23 7.77
N ALA A 366 10.01 -15.15 7.46
CA ALA A 366 10.21 -13.86 8.14
C ALA A 366 9.82 -13.92 9.62
N ILE A 367 8.70 -14.56 9.97
CA ILE A 367 8.31 -14.76 11.37
C ILE A 367 9.36 -15.59 12.11
N ALA A 368 9.87 -16.67 11.50
CA ALA A 368 10.93 -17.47 12.10
C ALA A 368 12.22 -16.68 12.36
N ALA A 369 12.56 -15.73 11.48
CA ALA A 369 13.76 -14.89 11.62
C ALA A 369 13.73 -13.98 12.87
N HIS A 370 12.55 -13.69 13.43
CA HIS A 370 12.42 -12.94 14.68
C HIS A 370 12.91 -13.74 15.90
N ASN A 371 12.95 -15.07 15.82
CA ASN A 371 13.41 -15.97 16.89
C ASN A 371 14.94 -16.11 16.89
N VAL A 372 15.65 -15.02 17.15
CA VAL A 372 17.11 -14.99 17.28
C VAL A 372 17.55 -14.52 18.67
N PHE A 373 18.78 -14.82 19.04
CA PHE A 373 19.33 -14.42 20.33
C PHE A 373 19.31 -12.89 20.49
N GLY A 374 18.82 -12.43 21.64
CA GLY A 374 18.73 -11.02 22.00
C GLY A 374 17.54 -10.26 21.40
N SER A 375 16.74 -10.88 20.52
CA SER A 375 15.58 -10.24 19.90
C SER A 375 14.40 -10.14 20.87
N GLU A 376 13.83 -8.94 21.01
CA GLU A 376 12.57 -8.70 21.75
C GLU A 376 11.39 -9.47 21.15
N ALA A 377 11.43 -9.75 19.85
CA ALA A 377 10.38 -10.49 19.15
C ALA A 377 10.49 -12.02 19.27
N ALA A 378 11.55 -12.54 19.89
CA ALA A 378 11.77 -13.99 19.99
C ALA A 378 10.62 -14.74 20.70
N PRO A 379 10.03 -14.23 21.80
CA PRO A 379 8.88 -14.88 22.45
C PRO A 379 7.67 -15.01 21.53
N ALA A 380 7.32 -13.97 20.77
CA ALA A 380 6.20 -14.00 19.84
C ALA A 380 6.43 -14.98 18.69
N ALA A 381 7.64 -15.02 18.15
CA ALA A 381 8.02 -15.98 17.11
C ALA A 381 8.00 -17.44 17.61
N GLN A 382 8.37 -17.68 18.87
CA GLN A 382 8.25 -19.00 19.51
C GLN A 382 6.79 -19.40 19.73
N ALA A 383 5.95 -18.46 20.18
CA ALA A 383 4.52 -18.67 20.33
C ALA A 383 3.85 -19.00 18.99
N TYR A 384 4.19 -18.27 17.91
CA TYR A 384 3.75 -18.60 16.56
C TYR A 384 4.20 -20.02 16.14
N SER A 385 5.47 -20.37 16.39
CA SER A 385 6.01 -21.69 16.05
C SER A 385 5.25 -22.83 16.77
N ALA A 386 4.74 -22.57 17.97
CA ALA A 386 3.97 -23.53 18.77
C ALA A 386 2.51 -23.70 18.33
N LEU A 387 1.97 -22.81 17.49
CA LEU A 387 0.61 -22.92 16.95
C LEU A 387 0.42 -24.18 16.10
N LEU A 388 -0.80 -24.71 16.09
CA LEU A 388 -1.21 -25.77 15.18
C LEU A 388 -1.15 -25.28 13.73
N PRO A 389 -0.98 -26.18 12.74
CA PRO A 389 -0.95 -25.79 11.32
C PRO A 389 -2.18 -24.99 10.87
N ALA A 390 -3.38 -25.33 11.37
CA ALA A 390 -4.60 -24.60 11.05
C ALA A 390 -4.59 -23.16 11.61
N GLU A 391 -4.08 -22.97 12.84
CA GLU A 391 -3.96 -21.65 13.47
C GLU A 391 -2.91 -20.78 12.76
N LYS A 392 -1.78 -21.38 12.35
CA LYS A 392 -0.79 -20.69 11.51
C LYS A 392 -1.41 -20.20 10.22
N ASN A 393 -2.20 -21.03 9.54
CA ASN A 393 -2.89 -20.64 8.32
C ASN A 393 -3.82 -19.46 8.54
N LEU A 394 -4.54 -19.39 9.66
CA LEU A 394 -5.39 -18.23 9.99
C LEU A 394 -4.56 -16.95 10.15
N VAL A 395 -3.43 -17.00 10.86
CA VAL A 395 -2.52 -15.84 10.98
C VAL A 395 -1.97 -15.43 9.61
N ILE A 396 -1.58 -16.39 8.77
CA ILE A 396 -1.11 -16.10 7.40
C ILE A 396 -2.22 -15.51 6.53
N SER A 397 -3.46 -16.00 6.60
CA SER A 397 -4.59 -15.40 5.87
C SER A 397 -4.86 -13.97 6.31
N PHE A 398 -4.76 -13.70 7.62
CA PHE A 398 -4.83 -12.32 8.11
C PHE A 398 -3.71 -11.45 7.53
N LEU A 399 -2.47 -11.92 7.50
CA LEU A 399 -1.38 -11.16 6.86
C LEU A 399 -1.56 -11.00 5.34
N ASP A 400 -2.16 -11.98 4.64
CA ASP A 400 -2.49 -11.87 3.21
C ASP A 400 -3.62 -10.86 2.95
N SER A 401 -4.49 -10.59 3.93
CA SER A 401 -5.50 -9.54 3.84
C SER A 401 -4.88 -8.13 3.80
N LEU A 402 -3.70 -7.95 4.39
CA LEU A 402 -3.02 -6.66 4.54
C LEU A 402 -2.35 -6.24 3.21
N GLY A 403 -3.12 -5.57 2.36
CA GLY A 403 -2.75 -5.17 1.00
C GLY A 403 -3.63 -5.78 -0.09
N ARG A 404 -4.68 -6.53 0.27
CA ARG A 404 -5.66 -7.08 -0.68
C ARG A 404 -6.78 -6.05 -0.93
N ALA A 405 -7.02 -5.71 -2.19
CA ALA A 405 -8.14 -4.85 -2.59
C ALA A 405 -9.45 -5.63 -2.47
N GLU A 406 -10.57 -4.94 -2.22
CA GLU A 406 -11.88 -5.57 -2.33
C GLU A 406 -12.09 -6.11 -3.74
N PHE A 407 -12.79 -7.24 -3.85
CA PHE A 407 -13.08 -7.93 -5.10
C PHE A 407 -11.88 -8.44 -5.92
N ASP A 408 -10.64 -8.33 -5.43
CA ASP A 408 -9.49 -9.10 -5.95
C ASP A 408 -9.61 -10.53 -5.38
N MET A 409 -10.56 -11.29 -5.92
CA MET A 409 -10.99 -12.59 -5.40
C MET A 409 -9.88 -13.63 -5.54
N ASN A 410 -9.17 -13.62 -6.67
CA ASN A 410 -8.10 -14.58 -6.94
C ASN A 410 -6.75 -14.14 -6.31
N GLY A 411 -6.60 -12.86 -5.96
CA GLY A 411 -5.40 -12.31 -5.32
C GLY A 411 -4.27 -11.98 -6.29
N ASP A 412 -4.49 -11.82 -7.58
CA ASP A 412 -3.46 -11.46 -8.55
C ASP A 412 -3.23 -9.93 -8.65
N GLY A 413 -4.08 -9.13 -7.99
CA GLY A 413 -3.98 -7.67 -7.94
C GLY A 413 -4.73 -6.94 -9.06
N PHE A 414 -5.35 -7.68 -9.99
CA PHE A 414 -6.20 -7.15 -11.04
C PHE A 414 -7.68 -7.35 -10.67
N HIS A 415 -8.56 -6.62 -11.37
CA HIS A 415 -10.00 -6.91 -11.32
C HIS A 415 -10.38 -7.32 -12.74
N ASP A 416 -10.63 -8.60 -12.94
CA ASP A 416 -10.90 -9.15 -14.26
C ASP A 416 -11.94 -10.30 -14.24
N ALA A 417 -12.08 -10.99 -15.38
CA ALA A 417 -13.05 -12.08 -15.53
C ALA A 417 -12.83 -13.23 -14.54
N ALA A 418 -11.60 -13.47 -14.08
CA ALA A 418 -11.33 -14.50 -13.09
C ALA A 418 -11.91 -14.13 -11.71
N ASP A 419 -11.87 -12.86 -11.35
CA ASP A 419 -12.53 -12.38 -10.13
C ASP A 419 -14.05 -12.47 -10.24
N TYR A 420 -14.58 -12.14 -11.42
CA TYR A 420 -16.00 -12.24 -11.68
C TYR A 420 -16.53 -13.66 -11.49
N VAL A 421 -15.87 -14.68 -12.03
CA VAL A 421 -16.29 -16.08 -11.88
C VAL A 421 -16.34 -16.49 -10.40
N LEU A 422 -15.35 -16.04 -9.60
CA LEU A 422 -15.31 -16.32 -8.16
C LEU A 422 -16.40 -15.55 -7.40
N PHE A 423 -16.58 -14.26 -7.73
CA PHE A 423 -17.61 -13.41 -7.15
C PHE A 423 -19.02 -13.97 -7.42
N ALA A 424 -19.33 -14.31 -8.68
CA ALA A 424 -20.61 -14.88 -9.08
C ALA A 424 -20.92 -16.19 -8.33
N SER A 425 -19.91 -17.02 -8.08
CA SER A 425 -20.06 -18.22 -7.26
C SER A 425 -20.45 -17.88 -5.81
N CYS A 426 -19.83 -16.87 -5.21
CA CYS A 426 -20.16 -16.40 -3.87
C CYS A 426 -21.56 -15.79 -3.81
N PHE A 427 -21.87 -14.88 -4.74
CA PHE A 427 -23.19 -14.25 -4.87
C PHE A 427 -24.32 -15.27 -5.02
N SER A 428 -24.14 -16.29 -5.87
CA SER A 428 -25.16 -17.32 -6.09
C SER A 428 -25.48 -18.15 -4.84
N THR A 429 -24.54 -18.27 -3.91
CA THR A 429 -24.73 -18.96 -2.63
C THR A 429 -25.29 -18.01 -1.58
N GLY A 430 -24.90 -16.73 -1.62
CA GLY A 430 -25.44 -15.66 -0.77
C GLY A 430 -25.10 -15.82 0.72
N GLY A 431 -24.04 -16.54 1.08
CA GLY A 431 -23.61 -16.71 2.47
C GLY A 431 -24.41 -17.73 3.31
N PRO A 432 -24.24 -17.73 4.64
CA PRO A 432 -23.43 -16.77 5.41
C PRO A 432 -21.92 -17.04 5.27
N TYR A 433 -21.14 -15.96 5.24
CA TYR A 433 -19.68 -15.94 5.21
C TYR A 433 -19.12 -15.27 6.45
N THR A 434 -18.06 -15.85 6.99
CA THR A 434 -17.24 -15.24 8.03
C THR A 434 -16.04 -14.53 7.38
N PRO A 435 -15.36 -13.60 8.08
CA PRO A 435 -14.13 -12.99 7.57
C PRO A 435 -12.97 -13.96 7.28
N ASP A 436 -13.07 -15.22 7.70
CA ASP A 436 -12.07 -16.25 7.37
C ASP A 436 -12.43 -17.05 6.10
N ASP A 437 -13.64 -16.86 5.55
CA ASP A 437 -14.10 -17.52 4.32
C ASP A 437 -13.61 -16.79 3.05
N PRO A 438 -13.28 -17.50 1.96
CA PRO A 438 -12.82 -16.88 0.72
C PRO A 438 -13.79 -15.85 0.12
N CYS A 439 -15.10 -16.06 0.30
CA CYS A 439 -16.12 -15.16 -0.22
C CYS A 439 -16.19 -13.82 0.52
N ALA A 440 -15.58 -13.68 1.69
CA ALA A 440 -15.53 -12.41 2.41
C ALA A 440 -14.69 -11.33 1.70
N ILE A 441 -13.97 -11.69 0.63
CA ILE A 441 -13.30 -10.72 -0.25
C ILE A 441 -14.32 -9.92 -1.09
N GLY A 442 -15.46 -10.54 -1.39
CA GLY A 442 -16.57 -9.93 -2.12
C GLY A 442 -17.66 -9.36 -1.23
N ASP A 443 -17.58 -9.56 0.09
CA ASP A 443 -18.50 -9.00 1.10
C ASP A 443 -17.94 -7.64 1.58
N LEU A 444 -18.35 -6.57 0.89
CA LEU A 444 -17.80 -5.23 1.08
C LEU A 444 -18.32 -4.57 2.35
N ASP A 445 -19.59 -4.79 2.68
CA ASP A 445 -20.23 -4.21 3.87
C ASP A 445 -20.05 -5.05 5.15
N GLN A 446 -19.51 -6.27 4.99
CA GLN A 446 -19.19 -7.22 6.04
C GLN A 446 -20.40 -7.62 6.88
N ASP A 447 -21.59 -7.72 6.25
CA ASP A 447 -22.81 -8.19 6.91
C ASP A 447 -22.96 -9.73 6.90
N GLY A 448 -22.06 -10.41 6.17
CA GLY A 448 -21.93 -11.84 6.13
C GLY A 448 -22.62 -12.51 4.94
N ASP A 449 -23.11 -11.78 3.95
CA ASP A 449 -23.46 -12.34 2.65
C ASP A 449 -22.73 -11.64 1.50
N VAL A 450 -22.97 -12.12 0.27
CA VAL A 450 -22.52 -11.44 -0.95
C VAL A 450 -23.76 -11.23 -1.77
N ASP A 451 -24.23 -9.99 -1.84
CA ASP A 451 -25.56 -9.67 -2.36
C ASP A 451 -25.55 -8.50 -3.37
N ALA A 452 -26.74 -7.95 -3.65
CA ALA A 452 -26.90 -6.88 -4.63
C ALA A 452 -26.14 -5.60 -4.26
N VAL A 453 -25.91 -5.34 -2.97
CA VAL A 453 -25.09 -4.22 -2.47
C VAL A 453 -23.65 -4.40 -2.91
N ASP A 454 -23.09 -5.59 -2.73
CA ASP A 454 -21.73 -5.92 -3.15
C ASP A 454 -21.57 -5.94 -4.66
N ALA A 455 -22.54 -6.55 -5.36
CA ALA A 455 -22.51 -6.62 -6.82
C ALA A 455 -22.52 -5.22 -7.45
N ALA A 456 -23.27 -4.28 -6.87
CA ALA A 456 -23.29 -2.90 -7.32
C ALA A 456 -21.93 -2.21 -7.11
N ALA A 457 -21.22 -2.51 -6.02
CA ALA A 457 -19.89 -1.97 -5.79
C ALA A 457 -18.83 -2.64 -6.68
N PHE A 458 -18.93 -3.95 -6.91
CA PHE A 458 -18.03 -4.70 -7.80
C PHE A 458 -18.11 -4.18 -9.25
N ALA A 459 -19.31 -3.82 -9.72
CA ALA A 459 -19.54 -3.17 -11.01
C ALA A 459 -18.71 -1.89 -11.21
N THR A 460 -18.43 -1.15 -10.13
CA THR A 460 -17.66 0.11 -10.21
C THR A 460 -16.16 -0.09 -10.41
N VAL A 461 -15.64 -1.29 -10.13
CA VAL A 461 -14.20 -1.58 -10.17
C VAL A 461 -13.81 -2.54 -11.29
N LEU A 462 -14.76 -3.31 -11.81
CA LEU A 462 -14.56 -4.12 -13.01
C LEU A 462 -14.43 -3.23 -14.26
N PRO A 463 -13.45 -3.48 -15.13
CA PRO A 463 -13.37 -2.81 -16.43
C PRO A 463 -14.66 -3.01 -17.23
N GLY A 464 -15.35 -1.92 -17.56
CA GLY A 464 -16.63 -1.98 -18.27
C GLY A 464 -17.82 -2.42 -17.40
N GLY A 465 -17.63 -2.66 -16.11
CA GLY A 465 -18.70 -3.10 -15.20
C GLY A 465 -19.83 -2.09 -15.00
N SER A 466 -19.60 -0.82 -15.35
CA SER A 466 -20.62 0.25 -15.35
C SER A 466 -21.31 0.45 -16.70
N ASN A 467 -21.03 -0.39 -17.70
CA ASN A 467 -21.72 -0.33 -18.98
C ASN A 467 -23.19 -0.71 -18.79
N ASP A 468 -24.07 -0.09 -19.56
CA ASP A 468 -25.51 -0.41 -19.64
C ASP A 468 -25.85 -0.42 -21.14
N CYS A 469 -25.58 -1.54 -21.77
CA CYS A 469 -25.68 -1.68 -23.22
C CYS A 469 -27.14 -1.76 -23.71
N ASN A 470 -28.02 -2.35 -22.90
CA ASN A 470 -29.44 -2.51 -23.21
C ASN A 470 -30.28 -1.28 -22.84
N GLY A 471 -29.67 -0.31 -22.15
CA GLY A 471 -30.24 0.99 -21.79
C GLY A 471 -31.36 0.90 -20.76
N ASN A 472 -31.39 -0.17 -19.95
CA ASN A 472 -32.45 -0.42 -18.98
C ASN A 472 -32.23 0.32 -17.64
N GLY A 473 -31.08 0.99 -17.48
CA GLY A 473 -30.67 1.72 -16.28
C GLY A 473 -29.98 0.85 -15.22
N THR A 474 -29.73 -0.43 -15.52
CA THR A 474 -28.99 -1.41 -14.73
C THR A 474 -27.69 -1.69 -15.44
N ALA A 475 -26.59 -1.77 -14.69
CA ALA A 475 -25.32 -2.09 -15.31
C ALA A 475 -25.31 -3.55 -15.80
N ASP A 476 -24.65 -3.79 -16.92
CA ASP A 476 -24.46 -5.08 -17.58
C ASP A 476 -24.08 -6.19 -16.60
N LEU A 477 -23.12 -5.92 -15.70
CA LEU A 477 -22.73 -6.87 -14.65
C LEU A 477 -23.90 -7.25 -13.73
N LEU A 478 -24.69 -6.26 -13.31
CA LEU A 478 -25.85 -6.49 -12.44
C LEU A 478 -26.94 -7.27 -13.17
N ASP A 479 -27.09 -7.07 -14.48
CA ASP A 479 -28.03 -7.83 -15.28
C ASP A 479 -27.65 -9.32 -15.34
N VAL A 480 -26.37 -9.60 -15.53
CA VAL A 480 -25.85 -10.97 -15.54
C VAL A 480 -25.96 -11.62 -14.17
N VAL A 481 -25.48 -10.95 -13.12
CA VAL A 481 -25.44 -11.51 -11.75
C VAL A 481 -26.86 -11.76 -11.21
N ASN A 482 -27.83 -10.90 -11.55
CA ASN A 482 -29.25 -11.10 -11.20
C ASN A 482 -30.00 -12.04 -12.16
N GLN A 483 -29.32 -12.59 -13.18
CA GLN A 483 -29.91 -13.46 -14.20
C GLN A 483 -31.07 -12.81 -14.98
N THR A 484 -31.06 -11.49 -15.13
CA THR A 484 -31.97 -10.77 -16.05
C THR A 484 -31.45 -10.81 -17.48
N SER A 485 -30.14 -11.00 -17.66
CA SER A 485 -29.48 -11.28 -18.95
C SER A 485 -28.66 -12.57 -18.90
N ARG A 486 -28.42 -13.18 -20.07
CA ARG A 486 -27.57 -14.38 -20.19
C ARG A 486 -26.10 -13.97 -20.34
N ASP A 487 -25.19 -14.80 -19.84
CA ASP A 487 -23.74 -14.68 -20.03
C ASP A 487 -23.19 -16.09 -20.18
N CYS A 488 -23.28 -16.61 -21.41
CA CYS A 488 -22.94 -18.00 -21.72
C CYS A 488 -21.44 -18.28 -21.69
N ASN A 489 -20.59 -17.25 -21.82
CA ASN A 489 -19.13 -17.37 -21.83
C ASN A 489 -18.49 -16.95 -20.49
N ALA A 490 -19.28 -16.49 -19.52
CA ALA A 490 -18.87 -16.06 -18.19
C ALA A 490 -17.84 -14.92 -18.19
N ASN A 491 -17.97 -13.99 -19.13
CA ASN A 491 -17.04 -12.87 -19.29
C ASN A 491 -17.53 -11.55 -18.63
N ALA A 492 -18.65 -11.60 -17.91
CA ALA A 492 -19.31 -10.45 -17.26
C ALA A 492 -19.97 -9.45 -18.21
N VAL A 493 -20.11 -9.79 -19.49
CA VAL A 493 -20.84 -9.02 -20.49
C VAL A 493 -22.10 -9.83 -20.87
N PRO A 494 -23.31 -9.24 -20.79
CA PRO A 494 -24.52 -9.85 -21.31
C PRO A 494 -24.33 -10.34 -22.75
N ASP A 495 -24.82 -11.53 -23.08
CA ASP A 495 -24.68 -12.12 -24.41
C ASP A 495 -25.24 -11.17 -25.48
N GLU A 496 -26.38 -10.51 -25.24
CA GLU A 496 -26.96 -9.52 -26.15
C GLU A 496 -26.05 -8.31 -26.45
N CYS A 497 -24.99 -8.14 -25.66
CA CYS A 497 -24.02 -7.05 -25.74
C CYS A 497 -22.61 -7.54 -26.07
N ASP A 498 -22.40 -8.86 -26.10
CA ASP A 498 -21.17 -9.47 -26.54
C ASP A 498 -21.06 -9.38 -28.08
N PRO A 499 -19.94 -8.86 -28.64
CA PRO A 499 -19.76 -8.81 -30.09
C PRO A 499 -19.88 -10.18 -30.78
N GLU A 500 -19.54 -11.28 -30.10
CA GLU A 500 -19.69 -12.63 -30.64
C GLU A 500 -21.16 -12.98 -30.91
N SER A 501 -22.12 -12.47 -30.13
CA SER A 501 -23.55 -12.72 -30.35
C SER A 501 -24.11 -12.03 -31.60
N SER A 502 -23.38 -11.04 -32.13
CA SER A 502 -23.72 -10.33 -33.37
C SER A 502 -23.01 -10.87 -34.62
N ASP A 503 -22.14 -11.89 -34.47
CA ASP A 503 -21.41 -12.47 -35.60
C ASP A 503 -22.32 -13.39 -36.44
N VAL A 504 -22.70 -12.91 -37.61
CA VAL A 504 -23.52 -13.65 -38.60
C VAL A 504 -22.86 -14.96 -39.03
N GLY A 505 -21.53 -14.97 -39.19
CA GLY A 505 -20.79 -16.17 -39.57
C GLY A 505 -20.83 -17.22 -38.46
N LEU A 506 -20.67 -16.79 -37.21
CA LEU A 506 -20.76 -17.65 -36.04
C LEU A 506 -22.19 -18.21 -35.87
N PHE A 507 -23.21 -17.35 -35.96
CA PHE A 507 -24.62 -17.74 -35.88
C PHE A 507 -24.97 -18.81 -36.94
N VAL A 508 -24.61 -18.58 -38.20
CA VAL A 508 -24.84 -19.54 -39.30
C VAL A 508 -24.11 -20.85 -39.04
N ALA A 509 -22.87 -20.80 -38.55
CA ALA A 509 -22.11 -22.01 -38.25
C ALA A 509 -22.75 -22.83 -37.12
N VAL A 510 -23.29 -22.17 -36.09
CA VAL A 510 -23.97 -22.84 -34.98
C VAL A 510 -25.31 -23.45 -35.41
N VAL A 511 -26.18 -22.70 -36.10
CA VAL A 511 -27.49 -23.18 -36.59
C VAL A 511 -27.33 -24.33 -37.60
N LEU A 512 -26.28 -24.32 -38.43
CA LEU A 512 -25.98 -25.42 -39.35
C LEU A 512 -25.28 -26.61 -38.69
N GLY A 513 -25.04 -26.58 -37.37
CA GLY A 513 -24.34 -27.63 -36.62
C GLY A 513 -22.85 -27.78 -36.99
N GLN A 514 -22.26 -26.77 -37.63
CA GLN A 514 -20.85 -26.72 -38.01
C GLN A 514 -19.94 -26.26 -36.86
N ASN A 515 -20.51 -25.55 -35.88
CA ASN A 515 -19.86 -25.16 -34.63
C ASN A 515 -20.58 -25.82 -33.45
N THR A 516 -19.88 -26.71 -32.75
CA THR A 516 -20.42 -27.48 -31.63
C THR A 516 -19.93 -26.99 -30.26
N ASN A 517 -19.25 -25.85 -30.21
CA ASN A 517 -18.81 -25.26 -28.95
C ASN A 517 -20.06 -24.95 -28.09
N PRO A 518 -20.17 -25.52 -26.87
CA PRO A 518 -21.33 -25.30 -26.01
C PRO A 518 -21.57 -23.82 -25.66
N VAL A 519 -20.51 -23.01 -25.56
CA VAL A 519 -20.62 -21.57 -25.29
C VAL A 519 -21.31 -20.87 -26.47
N HIS A 520 -20.78 -21.03 -27.69
CA HIS A 520 -21.40 -20.44 -28.88
C HIS A 520 -22.83 -20.94 -29.10
N ARG A 521 -23.11 -22.21 -28.77
CA ARG A 521 -24.47 -22.76 -28.83
C ARG A 521 -25.43 -22.10 -27.84
N CYS A 522 -24.95 -21.81 -26.63
CA CYS A 522 -25.72 -21.09 -25.64
C CYS A 522 -25.97 -19.63 -26.09
N MET A 523 -24.94 -18.94 -26.60
CA MET A 523 -25.05 -17.54 -27.08
C MET A 523 -25.98 -17.39 -28.29
N MET A 524 -26.08 -18.42 -29.13
CA MET A 524 -26.87 -18.40 -30.37
C MET A 524 -28.28 -19.02 -30.22
N ASP A 525 -28.70 -19.30 -28.98
CA ASP A 525 -30.08 -19.71 -28.63
C ASP A 525 -30.87 -18.44 -28.24
N PHE A 526 -31.32 -17.72 -29.26
CA PHE A 526 -31.93 -16.40 -29.13
C PHE A 526 -33.38 -16.47 -28.65
N ASN A 527 -34.08 -17.56 -28.92
CA ASN A 527 -35.45 -17.77 -28.46
C ASN A 527 -35.49 -18.44 -27.06
N GLY A 528 -34.37 -18.99 -26.61
CA GLY A 528 -34.17 -19.55 -25.29
C GLY A 528 -34.72 -20.96 -25.07
N ASP A 529 -35.03 -21.70 -26.14
CA ASP A 529 -35.60 -23.05 -26.05
C ASP A 529 -34.56 -24.17 -25.95
N GLY A 530 -33.27 -23.83 -26.03
CA GLY A 530 -32.14 -24.74 -25.91
C GLY A 530 -31.78 -25.47 -27.21
N LEU A 531 -32.39 -25.10 -28.33
CA LEU A 531 -32.06 -25.54 -29.68
C LEU A 531 -31.45 -24.37 -30.45
N ASN A 532 -30.51 -24.66 -31.34
CA ASN A 532 -30.01 -23.67 -32.29
C ASN A 532 -30.60 -24.04 -33.66
N ASP A 533 -31.70 -23.42 -34.04
CA ASP A 533 -32.42 -23.77 -35.26
C ASP A 533 -33.02 -22.55 -36.01
N GLY A 534 -34.04 -22.80 -36.83
CA GLY A 534 -34.65 -21.74 -37.64
C GLY A 534 -35.41 -20.70 -36.82
N ASP A 535 -35.84 -21.05 -35.61
CA ASP A 535 -36.64 -20.18 -34.74
C ASP A 535 -35.77 -19.09 -34.07
N ASP A 536 -34.45 -19.25 -34.06
CA ASP A 536 -33.47 -18.23 -33.62
C ASP A 536 -33.23 -17.12 -34.66
N ILE A 537 -33.58 -17.34 -35.94
CA ILE A 537 -33.23 -16.42 -37.02
C ILE A 537 -33.93 -15.07 -36.85
N ALA A 538 -35.23 -15.08 -36.54
CA ALA A 538 -36.01 -13.87 -36.36
C ALA A 538 -35.50 -13.00 -35.18
N PRO A 539 -35.31 -13.56 -33.97
CA PRO A 539 -34.75 -12.79 -32.85
C PRO A 539 -33.28 -12.38 -33.06
N PHE A 540 -32.45 -13.19 -33.71
CA PHE A 540 -31.08 -12.79 -34.11
C PHE A 540 -31.08 -11.57 -35.02
N VAL A 541 -31.91 -11.58 -36.07
CA VAL A 541 -32.05 -10.45 -36.99
C VAL A 541 -32.60 -9.21 -36.28
N ALA A 542 -33.49 -9.39 -35.30
CA ALA A 542 -34.00 -8.27 -34.50
C ALA A 542 -32.87 -7.61 -33.67
N GLN A 543 -32.00 -8.38 -33.02
CA GLN A 543 -30.85 -7.85 -32.27
C GLN A 543 -29.90 -7.05 -33.19
N LEU A 544 -29.59 -7.57 -34.38
CA LEU A 544 -28.70 -6.88 -35.34
C LEU A 544 -29.22 -5.52 -35.81
N MET A 545 -30.54 -5.32 -35.81
CA MET A 545 -31.15 -4.07 -36.23
C MET A 545 -31.15 -2.99 -35.13
N GLY A 546 -30.79 -3.36 -33.89
CA GLY A 546 -30.90 -2.49 -32.71
C GLY A 546 -32.36 -2.18 -32.34
N PRO A 547 -32.58 -1.49 -31.20
CA PRO A 547 -33.89 -0.95 -30.85
C PRO A 547 -34.42 0.11 -31.84
#